data_AF-A0A373HHH2-F1
#
_entry.id   AF-A0A373HHH2-F1
#
_cell.length_a   1.000
_cell.length_b   1.000
_cell.length_c   1.000
_cell.angle_alpha   90.00
_cell.angle_beta   90.00
_cell.angle_gamma   90.00
#
_symmetry.space_group_name_H-M   'P 1'
#
loop_
_entity.id
_entity.type
_entity.pdbx_description
1 polymer ?
#
loop_
_entity_poly.entity_id
_entity_poly.type
_entity_poly.pdbx_seq_one_letter_code
_entity_poly.pdbx_strand_id
1 'polypeptide(L)' 'MNSNFRKNKMSNARIQQIITLLYMHKKMVRSEGVALYESGELKKLIRRNDRNSNYYKTNKLVQGTFKFLGLVVDSWF' A
#
# COMPACT_ATOMS: atom_id res chain seq x y z
N MET A 1 -6.74 13.85 -9.65
CA MET A 1 -6.17 12.48 -9.69
C MET A 1 -6.87 11.75 -10.83
N ASN A 2 -6.16 11.12 -11.78
CA ASN A 2 -6.80 10.42 -12.90
C ASN A 2 -7.77 9.36 -12.36
N SER A 3 -9.05 9.39 -12.77
CA SER A 3 -10.12 8.52 -12.25
C SER A 3 -9.81 7.03 -12.42
N ASN A 4 -8.97 6.68 -13.38
CA ASN A 4 -8.55 5.30 -13.67
C ASN A 4 -7.26 4.88 -12.96
N PHE A 5 -6.61 5.75 -12.18
CA PHE A 5 -5.31 5.44 -11.54
C PHE A 5 -5.34 4.15 -10.70
N ARG A 6 -6.38 3.98 -9.86
CA ARG A 6 -6.52 2.78 -9.01
C ARG A 6 -6.78 1.54 -9.85
N LYS A 7 -7.69 1.63 -10.83
CA LYS A 7 -7.99 0.53 -11.76
C LYS A 7 -6.73 0.07 -12.52
N ASN A 8 -5.92 1.02 -12.98
CA ASN A 8 -4.67 0.75 -13.70
C ASN A 8 -3.58 0.13 -12.81
N LYS A 9 -3.58 0.38 -11.50
CA LYS A 9 -2.67 -0.30 -10.56
C LYS A 9 -3.14 -1.72 -10.25
N MET A 10 -4.45 -1.91 -10.14
CA MET A 10 -5.08 -3.21 -9.89
C MET A 10 -5.03 -4.17 -11.10
N SER A 11 -4.75 -3.70 -12.32
CA SER A 11 -4.51 -4.58 -13.47
C SER A 11 -3.18 -5.34 -13.40
N ASN A 12 -2.26 -4.93 -12.52
CA ASN A 12 -1.04 -5.69 -12.26
C ASN A 12 -1.31 -6.80 -11.24
N ALA A 13 -1.14 -8.05 -11.66
CA ALA A 13 -1.44 -9.23 -10.83
C ALA A 13 -0.66 -9.25 -9.49
N ARG A 14 0.60 -8.80 -9.47
CA ARG A 14 1.41 -8.76 -8.23
C ARG A 14 0.87 -7.72 -7.26
N ILE A 15 0.50 -6.55 -7.77
CA ILE A 15 -0.14 -5.51 -6.95
C ILE A 15 -1.48 -6.00 -6.44
N GLN A 16 -2.31 -6.61 -7.29
CA GLN A 16 -3.58 -7.18 -6.90
C GLN A 16 -3.42 -8.22 -5.78
N GLN A 17 -2.45 -9.13 -5.88
CA GLN A 17 -2.17 -10.12 -4.84
C GLN A 17 -1.85 -9.46 -3.49
N ILE A 18 -1.00 -8.42 -3.48
CA ILE A 18 -0.67 -7.66 -2.28
C ILE A 18 -1.92 -6.98 -1.70
N ILE A 19 -2.73 -6.32 -2.54
CA ILE A 19 -3.95 -5.65 -2.08
C ILE A 19 -4.96 -6.65 -1.53
N THR A 20 -5.14 -7.80 -2.18
CA THR A 20 -6.02 -8.87 -1.71
C THR A 20 -5.57 -9.39 -0.35
N LEU A 21 -4.26 -9.62 -0.14
CA LEU A 21 -3.74 -10.03 1.16
C LEU A 21 -4.08 -9.01 2.26
N LEU A 22 -3.80 -7.72 2.01
CA LEU A 22 -4.10 -6.65 2.96
C LEU A 22 -5.60 -6.55 3.26
N TYR A 23 -6.44 -6.70 2.24
CA TYR A 23 -7.90 -6.69 2.39
C TYR A 23 -8.39 -7.88 3.22
N MET A 24 -7.92 -9.09 2.91
CA MET A 24 -8.28 -10.31 3.65
C MET A 24 -7.86 -10.19 5.12
N HIS A 25 -6.65 -9.71 5.39
CA HIS A 25 -6.18 -9.46 6.75
C HIS A 25 -7.11 -8.49 7.48
N LYS A 26 -7.45 -7.35 6.87
CA LYS A 26 -8.38 -6.36 7.45
C LYS A 26 -9.77 -6.94 7.76
N LYS A 27 -10.23 -7.93 6.99
CA LYS A 27 -11.53 -8.59 7.20
C LYS A 27 -11.49 -9.72 8.22
N MET A 28 -10.38 -10.46 8.29
CA MET A 28 -10.29 -11.67 9.11
C MET A 28 -9.75 -11.39 10.51
N VAL A 29 -8.83 -10.44 10.67
CA VAL A 29 -8.23 -10.14 11.98
C VAL A 29 -9.18 -9.25 12.77
N ARG A 30 -9.71 -9.81 13.87
CA ARG A 30 -10.61 -9.12 14.81
C ARG A 30 -9.95 -8.65 16.10
N SER A 31 -8.73 -9.13 16.37
CA SER A 31 -7.97 -8.72 17.55
C SER A 31 -7.47 -7.28 17.37
N GLU A 32 -7.90 -6.38 18.25
CA GLU A 32 -7.50 -4.96 18.21
C GLU A 32 -5.99 -4.79 18.40
N GLY A 33 -5.38 -5.54 19.32
CA GLY A 33 -3.94 -5.46 19.57
C GLY A 33 -3.10 -5.87 18.36
N VAL A 34 -3.51 -6.95 17.68
CA VAL A 34 -2.85 -7.38 16.42
C VAL A 34 -3.07 -6.34 15.33
N ALA A 35 -4.30 -5.82 15.19
CA ALA A 35 -4.59 -4.80 14.19
C ALA A 35 -3.76 -3.52 14.39
N LEU A 36 -3.59 -3.06 15.63
CA LEU A 36 -2.76 -1.90 16.00
C LEU A 36 -1.28 -2.14 15.68
N TYR A 37 -0.75 -3.30 16.07
CA TYR A 37 0.64 -3.65 15.80
C TYR A 37 0.95 -3.69 14.30
N GLU A 38 0.14 -4.42 13.53
CA GLU A 38 0.30 -4.55 12.07
C GLU A 38 0.14 -3.22 11.34
N SER A 39 -0.78 -2.37 11.79
CA SER A 39 -0.93 -1.02 11.26
C SER A 39 0.33 -0.18 11.49
N GLY A 40 0.95 -0.32 12.66
CA GLY A 40 2.24 0.30 12.97
C GLY A 40 3.36 -0.17 12.04
N GLU A 41 3.49 -1.48 11.84
CA GLU A 41 4.51 -2.07 10.96
C GLU A 41 4.32 -1.69 9.48
N LEU A 42 3.09 -1.71 8.98
CA LEU A 42 2.78 -1.27 7.62
C LEU A 42 3.09 0.22 7.42
N LYS A 43 2.75 1.08 8.38
CA LYS A 43 3.11 2.51 8.32
C LYS A 43 4.62 2.72 8.33
N LYS A 44 5.38 1.95 9.12
CA LYS A 44 6.85 1.98 9.09
C LYS A 44 7.38 1.55 7.71
N LEU A 45 6.82 0.52 7.10
CA LEU A 45 7.21 0.05 5.76
C LEU A 45 6.98 1.14 4.70
N ILE A 46 5.80 1.76 4.68
CA ILE A 46 5.50 2.84 3.73
C ILE A 46 6.47 4.01 3.91
N ARG A 47 6.73 4.45 5.15
CA ARG A 47 7.72 5.50 5.43
C ARG A 47 9.13 5.15 4.94
N ARG A 48 9.54 3.88 5.06
CA ARG A 48 10.83 3.40 4.54
C ARG A 48 10.90 3.49 3.02
N ASN A 49 9.81 3.19 2.31
CA ASN A 49 9.75 3.31 0.86
C ASN A 49 9.93 4.78 0.43
N ASP A 50 9.31 5.71 1.16
CA ASP A 50 9.41 7.15 0.88
C ASP A 50 10.77 7.75 1.24
N ARG A 51 11.52 7.16 2.17
CA ARG A 51 12.88 7.62 2.54
C ARG A 51 13.81 7.72 1.34
N ASN A 52 13.66 6.81 0.38
CA ASN A 52 14.45 6.78 -0.85
C ASN A 52 13.68 7.33 -2.06
N SER A 53 12.62 8.11 -1.84
CA SER A 53 11.78 8.68 -2.91
C SER A 53 12.59 9.43 -3.97
N ASN A 54 13.67 10.13 -3.58
CA ASN A 54 14.58 10.81 -4.48
C ASN A 54 15.26 9.86 -5.49
N TYR A 55 15.61 8.65 -5.08
CA TYR A 55 16.28 7.66 -5.94
C TYR A 55 15.35 7.20 -7.07
N TYR A 56 14.05 7.06 -6.80
CA TYR A 56 13.06 6.64 -7.80
C TYR A 56 12.30 7.81 -8.43
N LYS A 57 12.72 9.07 -8.22
CA LYS A 57 11.97 10.26 -8.64
C LYS A 57 11.67 10.31 -10.13
N THR A 58 12.55 9.73 -10.95
CA THR A 58 12.43 9.68 -12.41
C THR A 58 11.59 8.48 -12.88
N ASN A 59 11.46 7.45 -12.06
CA ASN A 59 10.67 6.26 -12.38
C ASN A 59 9.22 6.42 -11.89
N LYS A 60 8.39 7.02 -12.77
CA LYS A 60 6.96 7.27 -12.49
C LYS A 60 6.17 6.00 -12.16
N LEU A 61 6.57 4.84 -12.67
CA LEU A 61 5.90 3.57 -12.40
C LEU A 61 6.09 3.15 -10.94
N VAL A 62 7.34 3.10 -10.47
CA VAL A 62 7.69 2.77 -9.08
C VAL A 62 7.07 3.78 -8.13
N GLN A 63 7.27 5.08 -8.38
CA GLN A 63 6.70 6.14 -7.55
C GLN A 63 5.17 6.05 -7.47
N GLY A 64 4.50 5.85 -8.61
CA GLY A 64 3.05 5.68 -8.64
C GLY A 64 2.58 4.43 -7.88
N THR A 65 3.36 3.35 -7.88
CA THR A 65 3.03 2.12 -7.14
C THR A 65 3.18 2.33 -5.63
N PHE A 66 4.27 2.94 -5.17
CA PHE A 66 4.44 3.24 -3.74
C PHE A 66 3.38 4.21 -3.24
N LYS A 67 3.05 5.25 -4.02
CA LYS A 67 1.92 6.13 -3.70
C LYS A 67 0.60 5.38 -3.60
N PHE A 68 0.34 4.43 -4.49
CA PHE A 68 -0.87 3.61 -4.42
C PHE A 68 -0.90 2.71 -3.18
N LEU A 69 0.21 2.06 -2.84
CA LEU A 69 0.31 1.23 -1.63
C LEU A 69 0.12 2.07 -0.35
N GLY A 70 0.72 3.26 -0.30
CA GLY A 70 0.51 4.21 0.81
C GLY A 70 -0.96 4.56 1.00
N LEU A 71 -1.67 4.89 -0.09
CA LEU A 71 -3.11 5.17 -0.04
C LEU A 71 -3.94 3.99 0.48
N VAL A 72 -3.57 2.74 0.13
CA VAL A 72 -4.27 1.55 0.63
C VAL A 72 -4.03 1.37 2.12
N VAL A 73 -2.78 1.50 2.57
CA VAL A 73 -2.43 1.39 4.00
C VAL A 73 -3.16 2.46 4.80
N ASP A 74 -3.05 3.73 4.42
CA ASP A 74 -3.71 4.86 5.13
C ASP A 74 -5.23 4.74 5.18
N SER A 75 -5.85 4.05 4.20
CA SER A 75 -7.30 3.85 4.17
C SER A 75 -7.77 2.71 5.07
N TRP A 76 -6.93 1.71 5.34
CA TRP A 76 -7.34 0.45 6.00
C TRP A 76 -6.71 0.22 7.37
N PHE A 77 -5.56 0.84 7.64
CA PHE A 77 -4.66 0.61 8.78
C PHE A 77 -4.15 1.94 9.38
#